data_AF-A0A0S8H3X9-F1
#
_entry.id   AF-A0A0S8H3X9-F1
#
_cell.length_a   1.000
_cell.length_b   1.000
_cell.length_c   1.000
_cell.angle_alpha   90.00
_cell.angle_beta   90.00
_cell.angle_gamma   90.00
#
_symmetry.space_group_name_H-M   'P 1'
#
loop_
_entity.id
_entity.type
_entity.pdbx_description
1 polymer ?
#
loop_
_entity_poly.entity_id
_entity_poly.type
_entity_poly.pdbx_seq_one_letter_code
_entity_poly.pdbx_strand_id
1 'polypeptide(L)'
;MNWRIARRTVLLCLLGAATTANAQQRAPLTLEEAIDLASRNNPLFLQTLNDLGPAAWGVRAANASLLLPNANLSFGVGWQDAGQERLGAATFAQPSVRLSQYNFSLSYILNGTTLFQPGQRRAERRAVERRIDDAELVLHSQVTSVYLEVLRLEARAEQAERELRRAQEHLRLAQAREQVGAGTRLETMQADLARGQAEVAMVQARNAARVAKLRLIQALGVQMPADQVELVSEFEVFAPQLDLEGLVSEAMRRHPSLVAVRADRDAANSTVKVAKAAYLPTLSLRAGWSGFTREETELQSSILQARRNSTSTVELCNTFAELYDRTGDVPPEWGNCSALAFTPEDSISIVKGNDVFPFDFANQPLTLSAGFSLPIFNGFSRELQVEQAVALRNDLDHQTRALELQIRADVTEAVHNLETAYQTVQLQEENTQTAREELRLARERYQLGAGTFLELLDSQTLAAQAEVDQIEAVFGFHQSLTALEAAVGRSLEFAGEN
;
A
#
# COMPACT_ATOMS: atom_id res chain seq x y z
N MET A 1 -18.24 -5.05 -5.48
CA MET A 1 -18.56 -5.78 -4.25
C MET A 1 -19.35 -7.01 -4.63
N ASN A 2 -18.67 -8.13 -4.92
CA ASN A 2 -19.28 -9.42 -5.19
C ASN A 2 -18.40 -10.47 -4.51
N TRP A 3 -18.61 -10.65 -3.21
CA TRP A 3 -18.10 -11.79 -2.46
C TRP A 3 -19.05 -12.96 -2.68
N ARG A 4 -18.54 -14.06 -3.24
CA ARG A 4 -19.24 -15.35 -3.25
C ARG A 4 -18.46 -16.35 -2.41
N ILE A 5 -18.90 -16.44 -1.15
CA ILE A 5 -18.66 -17.55 -0.24
C ILE A 5 -19.53 -18.72 -0.73
N ALA A 6 -18.94 -19.88 -1.03
CA ALA A 6 -19.69 -21.11 -1.21
C ALA A 6 -18.88 -22.34 -0.75
N ARG A 7 -19.18 -22.71 0.50
CA ARG A 7 -19.42 -24.06 1.03
C ARG A 7 -18.32 -25.12 0.89
N ARG A 8 -17.66 -25.37 2.03
CA ARG A 8 -17.00 -26.63 2.40
C ARG A 8 -18.02 -27.78 2.43
N THR A 9 -17.76 -28.83 1.68
CA THR A 9 -18.37 -30.16 1.85
C THR A 9 -17.28 -31.11 2.32
N VAL A 10 -17.43 -31.60 3.55
CA VAL A 10 -16.60 -32.66 4.14
C VAL A 10 -17.12 -33.99 3.61
N LEU A 11 -16.31 -34.71 2.83
CA LEU A 11 -16.55 -36.11 2.50
C LEU A 11 -15.42 -36.95 3.11
N LEU A 12 -15.80 -37.76 4.09
CA LEU A 12 -14.98 -38.71 4.81
C LEU A 12 -14.91 -40.01 3.98
N CYS A 13 -13.75 -40.31 3.39
CA CYS A 13 -13.44 -41.64 2.85
C CYS A 13 -12.11 -42.13 3.46
N LEU A 14 -12.25 -43.03 4.43
CA LEU A 14 -11.20 -43.93 4.91
C LEU A 14 -11.04 -45.05 3.88
N LEU A 15 -9.84 -45.21 3.31
CA LEU A 15 -9.21 -46.50 2.91
C LEU A 15 -7.91 -46.22 2.15
N GLY A 16 -6.80 -46.81 2.61
CA GLY A 16 -5.56 -46.94 1.86
C GLY A 16 -4.47 -45.95 2.25
N ALA A 17 -3.78 -46.22 3.36
CA ALA A 17 -2.46 -45.65 3.61
C ALA A 17 -1.45 -46.26 2.61
N ALA A 18 -1.44 -45.72 1.39
CA ALA A 18 -0.24 -45.73 0.58
C ALA A 18 0.62 -44.58 1.09
N THR A 19 1.58 -44.89 1.95
CA THR A 19 2.74 -44.02 2.14
C THR A 19 3.50 -44.00 0.81
N THR A 20 3.06 -43.15 -0.13
CA THR A 20 3.96 -42.63 -1.12
C THR A 20 5.01 -41.88 -0.31
N ALA A 21 6.17 -42.50 -0.14
CA ALA A 21 7.39 -41.74 0.07
C ALA A 21 7.41 -40.73 -1.09
N ASN A 22 6.94 -39.50 -0.82
CA ASN A 22 7.31 -38.36 -1.62
C ASN A 22 8.84 -38.33 -1.46
N ALA A 23 9.55 -38.94 -2.38
CA ALA A 23 10.82 -38.38 -2.81
C ALA A 23 10.47 -36.92 -3.05
N GLN A 24 10.85 -36.05 -2.12
CA GLN A 24 10.62 -34.61 -2.19
C GLN A 24 11.32 -34.15 -3.45
N GLN A 25 10.58 -34.15 -4.55
CA GLN A 25 11.03 -33.72 -5.85
C GLN A 25 11.31 -32.24 -5.66
N ARG A 26 12.61 -31.91 -5.65
CA ARG A 26 13.06 -30.54 -5.63
C ARG A 26 12.40 -29.87 -6.83
N ALA A 27 11.61 -28.84 -6.58
CA ALA A 27 11.02 -28.10 -7.67
C ALA A 27 12.16 -27.28 -8.30
N PRO A 28 12.47 -27.50 -9.59
CA PRO A 28 13.39 -26.60 -10.28
C PRO A 28 12.74 -25.22 -10.27
N LEU A 29 13.48 -24.20 -9.84
CA LEU A 29 13.03 -22.83 -9.80
C LEU A 29 13.99 -22.01 -10.66
N THR A 30 13.49 -21.48 -11.78
CA THR A 30 14.24 -20.53 -12.61
C THR A 30 14.17 -19.13 -12.02
N LEU A 31 15.05 -18.23 -12.47
CA LEU A 31 14.99 -16.81 -12.09
C LEU A 31 13.64 -16.17 -12.47
N GLU A 32 13.13 -16.44 -13.67
CA GLU A 32 11.85 -15.90 -14.14
C GLU A 32 10.68 -16.39 -13.29
N GLU A 33 10.67 -17.68 -12.96
CA GLU A 33 9.66 -18.26 -12.05
C GLU A 33 9.78 -17.67 -10.63
N ALA A 34 11.00 -17.39 -10.15
CA ALA A 34 11.22 -16.74 -8.87
C ALA A 34 10.63 -15.32 -8.85
N ILE A 35 10.86 -14.53 -9.90
CA ILE A 35 10.30 -13.18 -10.04
C ILE A 35 8.78 -13.23 -10.10
N ASP A 36 8.22 -14.12 -10.92
CA ASP A 36 6.77 -14.28 -11.06
C ASP A 36 6.12 -14.77 -9.75
N LEU A 37 6.79 -15.66 -9.01
CA LEU A 37 6.32 -16.08 -7.70
C LEU A 37 6.37 -14.92 -6.70
N ALA A 38 7.40 -14.08 -6.75
CA ALA A 38 7.54 -12.91 -5.90
C ALA A 38 6.49 -11.84 -6.21
N SER A 39 6.18 -11.58 -7.49
CA SER A 39 5.18 -10.55 -7.88
C SER A 39 3.77 -10.88 -7.37
N ARG A 40 3.48 -12.16 -7.14
CA ARG A 40 2.18 -12.63 -6.63
C ARG A 40 2.10 -12.74 -5.11
N ASN A 41 3.23 -12.89 -4.42
CA ASN A 41 3.26 -13.27 -3.01
C ASN A 41 4.05 -12.29 -2.11
N ASN A 42 4.96 -11.48 -2.67
CA ASN A 42 5.75 -10.54 -1.88
C ASN A 42 4.85 -9.48 -1.23
N PRO A 43 4.80 -9.41 0.12
CA PRO A 43 3.85 -8.54 0.81
C PRO A 43 4.12 -7.05 0.60
N LEU A 44 5.39 -6.65 0.39
CA LEU A 44 5.74 -5.24 0.16
C LEU A 44 5.25 -4.78 -1.22
N PHE A 45 5.45 -5.59 -2.25
CA PHE A 45 4.93 -5.28 -3.59
C PHE A 45 3.39 -5.26 -3.63
N LEU A 46 2.75 -6.26 -3.02
CA LEU A 46 1.29 -6.31 -2.91
C LEU A 46 0.71 -5.14 -2.11
N GLN A 47 1.43 -4.63 -1.11
CA GLN A 47 1.05 -3.41 -0.38
C GLN A 47 1.01 -2.20 -1.32
N THR A 48 2.05 -2.01 -2.14
CA THR A 48 2.08 -0.92 -3.15
C THR A 48 0.97 -1.09 -4.19
N LEU A 49 0.70 -2.32 -4.63
CA LEU A 49 -0.38 -2.61 -5.58
C LEU A 49 -1.76 -2.22 -5.02
N ASN A 50 -1.97 -2.37 -3.70
CA ASN A 50 -3.22 -2.01 -3.05
C ASN A 50 -3.52 -0.50 -3.12
N ASP A 51 -2.53 0.37 -3.33
CA ASP A 51 -2.73 1.83 -3.42
C ASP A 51 -3.52 2.25 -4.67
N LEU A 52 -3.53 1.41 -5.72
CA LEU A 52 -4.26 1.69 -6.96
C LEU A 52 -5.79 1.73 -6.74
N GLY A 53 -6.30 0.86 -5.87
CA GLY A 53 -7.73 0.77 -5.57
C GLY A 53 -8.30 2.07 -5.01
N PRO A 54 -7.78 2.58 -3.88
CA PRO A 54 -8.13 3.89 -3.32
C PRO A 54 -7.93 5.04 -4.32
N ALA A 55 -6.86 5.05 -5.09
CA ALA A 55 -6.61 6.10 -6.10
C ALA A 55 -7.68 6.09 -7.21
N ALA A 56 -8.07 4.91 -7.71
CA ALA A 56 -9.13 4.77 -8.70
C ALA A 56 -10.50 5.19 -8.15
N TRP A 57 -10.84 4.81 -6.92
CA TRP A 57 -12.05 5.27 -6.25
C TRP A 57 -12.03 6.77 -5.97
N GLY A 58 -10.86 7.35 -5.69
CA GLY A 58 -10.67 8.79 -5.54
C GLY A 58 -11.06 9.57 -6.80
N VAL A 59 -10.71 9.07 -7.99
CA VAL A 59 -11.15 9.67 -9.28
C VAL A 59 -12.66 9.61 -9.44
N ARG A 60 -13.28 8.46 -9.11
CA ARG A 60 -14.74 8.29 -9.19
C ARG A 60 -15.46 9.21 -8.21
N ALA A 61 -14.98 9.28 -6.97
CA ALA A 61 -15.51 10.15 -5.94
C ALA A 61 -15.43 11.63 -6.35
N ALA A 62 -14.31 12.07 -6.92
CA ALA A 62 -14.15 13.44 -7.41
C ALA A 62 -15.07 13.78 -8.59
N ASN A 63 -15.24 12.86 -9.55
CA ASN A 63 -16.21 13.05 -10.63
C ASN A 63 -17.65 13.08 -10.08
N ALA A 64 -17.96 12.23 -9.10
CA ALA A 64 -19.27 12.19 -8.47
C ALA A 64 -19.57 13.49 -7.70
N SER A 65 -18.61 14.02 -6.93
CA SER A 65 -18.78 15.30 -6.21
C SER A 65 -18.97 16.50 -7.15
N LEU A 66 -18.43 16.43 -8.37
CA LEU A 66 -18.63 17.48 -9.37
C LEU A 66 -20.01 17.39 -10.04
N LEU A 67 -20.52 16.18 -10.29
CA LEU A 67 -21.72 15.95 -11.11
C LEU A 67 -23.00 15.74 -10.31
N LEU A 68 -22.90 15.29 -9.06
CA LEU A 68 -24.04 14.85 -8.25
C LEU A 68 -24.17 15.67 -6.96
N PRO A 69 -25.40 16.00 -6.54
CA PRO A 69 -25.65 16.54 -5.20
C PRO A 69 -25.46 15.45 -4.14
N ASN A 70 -25.12 15.86 -2.93
CA ASN A 70 -25.25 15.02 -1.74
C ASN A 70 -26.72 14.93 -1.34
N ALA A 71 -27.20 13.70 -1.16
CA ALA A 71 -28.54 13.42 -0.66
C ALA A 71 -28.45 12.85 0.77
N ASN A 72 -29.23 13.43 1.67
CA ASN A 72 -29.31 12.96 3.05
C ASN A 72 -30.78 12.78 3.43
N LEU A 73 -31.10 11.63 4.02
CA LEU A 73 -32.41 11.33 4.59
C LEU A 73 -32.21 10.99 6.06
N SER A 74 -32.89 11.73 6.92
CA SER A 74 -32.82 11.53 8.36
C SER A 74 -34.22 11.39 8.93
N PHE A 75 -34.35 10.50 9.90
CA PHE A 75 -35.56 10.32 10.70
C PHE A 75 -35.17 10.49 12.16
N GLY A 76 -35.96 11.25 12.91
CA GLY A 76 -35.78 11.47 14.32
C GLY A 76 -37.08 11.25 15.06
N VAL A 77 -37.00 10.62 16.22
CA VAL A 77 -38.07 10.64 17.22
C VAL A 77 -37.50 11.27 18.48
N GLY A 78 -38.28 12.11 19.11
CA GLY A 78 -37.90 12.86 20.29
C GLY A 78 -39.07 12.94 21.26
N TRP A 79 -38.73 13.15 22.51
CA TRP A 79 -39.69 13.48 23.55
C TRP A 79 -39.15 14.69 24.28
N GLN A 80 -40.04 15.64 24.54
CA GLN A 80 -39.78 16.83 25.31
C GLN A 80 -40.72 16.81 26.50
N ASP A 81 -40.17 16.95 27.70
CA ASP A 81 -40.97 17.00 28.93
C ASP A 81 -41.66 18.35 29.11
N ALA A 82 -42.68 18.38 29.95
CA ALA A 82 -43.35 19.61 30.33
C ALA A 82 -42.42 20.49 31.19
N GLY A 83 -42.43 21.80 30.95
CA GLY A 83 -41.59 22.75 31.67
C GLY A 83 -42.28 24.09 31.85
N GLN A 84 -41.87 24.85 32.87
CA GLN A 84 -42.34 26.21 33.07
C GLN A 84 -41.17 27.16 33.32
N GLU A 85 -41.11 28.24 32.55
CA GLU A 85 -40.14 29.31 32.73
C GLU A 85 -40.87 30.58 33.18
N ARG A 86 -40.31 31.32 34.14
CA ARG A 86 -40.87 32.59 34.61
C ARG A 86 -39.88 33.72 34.31
N LEU A 87 -40.33 34.71 33.55
CA LEU A 87 -39.60 35.92 33.22
C LEU A 87 -40.41 37.12 33.71
N GLY A 88 -40.03 37.66 34.87
CA GLY A 88 -40.83 38.66 35.58
C GLY A 88 -42.18 38.09 36.04
N ALA A 89 -43.28 38.79 35.74
CA ALA A 89 -44.64 38.32 36.05
C ALA A 89 -45.20 37.34 35.00
N ALA A 90 -44.54 37.18 33.84
CA ALA A 90 -44.99 36.28 32.79
C ALA A 90 -44.51 34.84 33.08
N THR A 91 -45.43 33.88 32.93
CA THR A 91 -45.14 32.44 33.06
C THR A 91 -45.35 31.78 31.71
N PHE A 92 -44.32 31.12 31.20
CA PHE A 92 -44.29 30.40 29.95
C PHE A 92 -44.32 28.91 30.25
N ALA A 93 -45.44 28.26 30.01
CA ALA A 93 -45.56 26.81 30.16
C ALA A 93 -45.37 26.14 28.79
N GLN A 94 -44.56 25.09 28.75
CA GLN A 94 -44.37 24.23 27.61
C GLN A 94 -44.97 22.85 27.93
N PRO A 95 -45.85 22.29 27.07
CA PRO A 95 -46.45 20.97 27.28
C PRO A 95 -45.43 19.85 27.01
N SER A 96 -45.66 18.68 27.61
CA SER A 96 -44.88 17.49 27.25
C SER A 96 -45.34 16.96 25.89
N VAL A 97 -44.42 16.83 24.95
CA VAL A 97 -44.72 16.43 23.57
C VAL A 97 -43.83 15.30 23.10
N ARG A 98 -44.40 14.43 22.28
CA ARG A 98 -43.68 13.49 21.42
C ARG A 98 -43.58 14.08 20.03
N LEU A 99 -42.38 14.07 19.50
CA LEU A 99 -42.05 14.57 18.18
C LEU A 99 -41.53 13.42 17.34
N SER A 100 -42.00 13.30 16.12
CA SER A 100 -41.25 12.58 15.10
C SER A 100 -41.02 13.53 13.93
N GLN A 101 -39.90 13.37 13.24
CA GLN A 101 -39.59 14.17 12.08
C GLN A 101 -38.83 13.36 11.05
N TYR A 102 -39.05 13.69 9.79
CA TYR A 102 -38.16 13.29 8.72
C TYR A 102 -37.61 14.55 8.04
N ASN A 103 -36.39 14.46 7.55
CA ASN A 103 -35.78 15.50 6.75
C ASN A 103 -34.98 14.85 5.62
N PHE A 104 -35.41 15.12 4.40
CA PHE A 104 -34.70 14.85 3.17
C PHE A 104 -34.08 16.13 2.65
N SER A 105 -32.75 16.16 2.51
CA SER A 105 -32.04 17.31 1.98
C SER A 105 -31.12 16.92 0.83
N LEU A 106 -31.20 17.66 -0.26
CA LEU A 106 -30.22 17.67 -1.34
C LEU A 106 -29.34 18.90 -1.19
N SER A 107 -28.02 18.72 -1.24
CA SER A 107 -27.06 19.83 -1.21
C SER A 107 -26.01 19.66 -2.30
N TYR A 108 -25.77 20.71 -3.06
CA TYR A 108 -24.74 20.77 -4.09
C TYR A 108 -23.87 22.00 -3.86
N ILE A 109 -22.56 21.81 -3.81
CA ILE A 109 -21.60 22.89 -3.62
C ILE A 109 -20.66 22.86 -4.82
N LEU A 110 -20.65 23.95 -5.57
CA LEU A 110 -19.69 24.20 -6.64
C LEU A 110 -18.71 25.28 -6.18
N ASN A 111 -17.49 24.88 -5.89
CA ASN A 111 -16.38 25.76 -5.58
C ASN A 111 -15.16 25.40 -6.44
N GLY A 112 -14.09 26.18 -6.27
CA GLY A 112 -12.84 25.92 -6.99
C GLY A 112 -12.28 24.52 -6.76
N THR A 113 -12.37 23.99 -5.53
CA THR A 113 -11.89 22.64 -5.24
C THR A 113 -12.66 21.58 -6.01
N THR A 114 -14.00 21.60 -5.99
CA THR A 114 -14.84 20.61 -6.69
C THR A 114 -14.62 20.64 -8.21
N LEU A 115 -14.28 21.81 -8.77
CA LEU A 115 -14.04 21.97 -10.22
C LEU A 115 -12.73 21.33 -10.68
N PHE A 116 -11.64 21.51 -9.92
CA PHE A 116 -10.30 21.05 -10.32
C PHE A 116 -9.88 19.71 -9.69
N GLN A 117 -10.59 19.24 -8.66
CA GLN A 117 -10.29 17.99 -7.96
C GLN A 117 -10.31 16.74 -8.88
N PRO A 118 -11.19 16.59 -9.90
CA PRO A 118 -11.11 15.45 -10.81
C PRO A 118 -9.79 15.36 -11.57
N GLY A 119 -9.24 16.51 -11.99
CA GLY A 119 -7.94 16.58 -12.64
C GLY A 119 -6.81 16.18 -11.69
N GLN A 120 -6.87 16.68 -10.45
CA GLN A 120 -5.93 16.32 -9.38
C GLN A 120 -5.94 14.82 -9.09
N ARG A 121 -7.12 14.22 -8.84
CA ARG A 121 -7.23 12.78 -8.54
C ARG A 121 -6.76 11.91 -9.70
N ARG A 122 -6.94 12.34 -10.97
CA ARG A 122 -6.40 11.62 -12.13
C ARG A 122 -4.87 11.69 -12.18
N ALA A 123 -4.27 12.83 -11.85
CA ALA A 123 -2.83 12.96 -11.76
C ALA A 123 -2.26 12.11 -10.61
N GLU A 124 -2.88 12.13 -9.43
CA GLU A 124 -2.52 11.26 -8.30
C GLU A 124 -2.62 9.77 -8.65
N ARG A 125 -3.67 9.34 -9.38
CA ARG A 125 -3.78 7.95 -9.84
C ARG A 125 -2.64 7.55 -10.77
N ARG A 126 -2.26 8.43 -11.73
CA ARG A 126 -1.11 8.17 -12.61
C ARG A 126 0.20 8.10 -11.84
N ALA A 127 0.36 8.91 -10.80
CA ALA A 127 1.53 8.85 -9.95
C ALA A 127 1.62 7.52 -9.17
N VAL A 128 0.49 7.02 -8.67
CA VAL A 128 0.41 5.69 -8.06
C VAL A 128 0.72 4.58 -9.07
N GLU A 129 0.17 4.65 -10.29
CA GLU A 129 0.50 3.71 -11.36
C GLU A 129 2.02 3.68 -11.63
N ARG A 130 2.68 4.85 -11.70
CA ARG A 130 4.13 4.91 -11.92
C ARG A 130 4.97 4.47 -10.74
N ARG A 131 4.49 4.66 -9.51
CA ARG A 131 5.13 4.09 -8.32
C ARG A 131 5.03 2.57 -8.27
N ILE A 132 3.99 1.97 -8.84
CA ILE A 132 3.89 0.52 -9.02
C ILE A 132 4.92 0.03 -10.04
N ASP A 133 5.04 0.71 -11.18
CA ASP A 133 6.06 0.40 -12.20
C ASP A 133 7.49 0.44 -11.60
N ASP A 134 7.77 1.41 -10.73
CA ASP A 134 9.04 1.51 -10.00
C ASP A 134 9.22 0.39 -8.95
N ALA A 135 8.17 0.07 -8.19
CA ALA A 135 8.21 -1.02 -7.22
C ALA A 135 8.42 -2.40 -7.88
N GLU A 136 7.93 -2.59 -9.11
CA GLU A 136 8.17 -3.78 -9.91
C GLU A 136 9.65 -3.93 -10.28
N LEU A 137 10.31 -2.85 -10.73
CA LEU A 137 11.76 -2.83 -10.98
C LEU A 137 12.55 -3.16 -9.71
N VAL A 138 12.19 -2.56 -8.57
CA VAL A 138 12.84 -2.82 -7.28
C VAL A 138 12.67 -4.28 -6.87
N LEU A 139 11.47 -4.85 -7.03
CA LEU A 139 11.21 -6.26 -6.74
C LEU A 139 12.06 -7.17 -7.63
N HIS A 140 12.08 -6.89 -8.94
CA HIS A 140 12.86 -7.64 -9.92
C HIS A 140 14.35 -7.65 -9.54
N SER A 141 14.96 -6.47 -9.36
CA SER A 141 16.36 -6.33 -8.97
C SER A 141 16.67 -7.06 -7.66
N GLN A 142 15.83 -6.89 -6.64
CA GLN A 142 16.03 -7.51 -5.33
C GLN A 142 15.96 -9.04 -5.38
N VAL A 143 15.01 -9.61 -6.12
CA VAL A 143 14.87 -11.06 -6.28
C VAL A 143 16.06 -11.61 -7.06
N THR A 144 16.46 -10.96 -8.16
CA THR A 144 17.63 -11.37 -8.96
C THR A 144 18.90 -11.36 -8.14
N SER A 145 19.19 -10.30 -7.38
CA SER A 145 20.38 -10.23 -6.53
C SER A 145 20.41 -11.33 -5.46
N VAL A 146 19.27 -11.62 -4.83
CA VAL A 146 19.18 -12.69 -3.80
C VAL A 146 19.29 -14.08 -4.44
N TYR A 147 18.74 -14.26 -5.64
CA TYR A 147 18.84 -15.52 -6.39
C TYR A 147 20.29 -15.82 -6.78
N LEU A 148 21.01 -14.83 -7.34
CA LEU A 148 22.44 -14.96 -7.66
C LEU A 148 23.29 -15.21 -6.41
N GLU A 149 22.96 -14.59 -5.28
CA GLU A 149 23.65 -14.82 -4.00
C GLU A 149 23.47 -16.26 -3.48
N VAL A 150 22.30 -16.86 -3.68
CA VAL A 150 22.09 -18.28 -3.35
C VAL A 150 22.98 -19.17 -4.21
N LEU A 151 22.97 -18.99 -5.53
CA LEU A 151 23.79 -19.77 -6.45
C LEU A 151 25.28 -19.66 -6.14
N ARG A 152 25.76 -18.46 -5.81
CA ARG A 152 27.14 -18.22 -5.40
C ARG A 152 27.52 -19.01 -4.15
N LEU A 153 26.65 -18.99 -3.13
CA LEU A 153 26.90 -19.70 -1.87
C LEU A 153 26.75 -21.22 -2.00
N GLU A 154 25.88 -21.69 -2.89
CA GLU A 154 25.80 -23.12 -3.24
C GLU A 154 27.05 -23.60 -3.96
N ALA A 155 27.54 -22.85 -4.95
CA ALA A 155 28.79 -23.17 -5.65
C ALA A 155 29.99 -23.22 -4.69
N ARG A 156 30.05 -22.29 -3.72
CA ARG A 156 31.05 -22.32 -2.64
C ARG A 156 30.92 -23.55 -1.73
N ALA A 157 29.70 -23.95 -1.38
CA ALA A 157 29.47 -25.14 -0.57
C ALA A 157 29.90 -26.42 -1.31
N GLU A 158 29.56 -26.53 -2.60
CA GLU A 158 30.00 -27.65 -3.44
C GLU A 158 31.53 -27.71 -3.55
N GLN A 159 32.17 -26.55 -3.70
CA GLN A 159 33.62 -26.44 -3.73
C GLN A 159 34.27 -26.87 -2.41
N ALA A 160 33.73 -26.44 -1.26
CA ALA A 160 34.22 -26.86 0.05
C ALA A 160 34.05 -28.37 0.29
N GLU A 161 33.00 -28.98 -0.26
CA GLU A 161 32.85 -30.44 -0.25
C GLU A 161 33.89 -31.16 -1.10
N ARG A 162 34.21 -30.62 -2.29
CA ARG A 162 35.30 -31.14 -3.14
C ARG A 162 36.63 -31.07 -2.39
N GLU A 163 36.91 -30.00 -1.67
CA GLU A 163 38.13 -29.90 -0.84
C GLU A 163 38.18 -30.88 0.32
N LEU A 164 37.07 -31.08 1.04
CA LEU A 164 37.04 -32.08 2.10
C LEU A 164 37.31 -33.48 1.54
N ARG A 165 36.73 -33.83 0.39
CA ARG A 165 37.02 -35.10 -0.30
C ARG A 165 38.51 -35.21 -0.66
N ARG A 166 39.11 -34.16 -1.22
CA ARG A 166 40.56 -34.11 -1.52
C ARG A 166 41.40 -34.31 -0.24
N ALA A 167 41.13 -33.57 0.83
CA ALA A 167 41.86 -33.65 2.09
C ALA A 167 41.73 -35.04 2.76
N GLN A 168 40.56 -35.69 2.64
CA GLN A 168 40.36 -37.06 3.12
C GLN A 168 41.23 -38.08 2.37
N GLU A 169 41.31 -37.99 1.04
CA GLU A 169 42.19 -38.86 0.26
C GLU A 169 43.67 -38.62 0.60
N HIS A 170 44.06 -37.37 0.84
CA HIS A 170 45.43 -37.03 1.25
C HIS A 170 45.79 -37.59 2.62
N LEU A 171 44.87 -37.53 3.59
CA LEU A 171 45.06 -38.17 4.88
C LEU A 171 45.21 -39.69 4.75
N ARG A 172 44.38 -40.34 3.91
CA ARG A 172 44.51 -41.79 3.67
C ARG A 172 45.87 -42.15 3.08
N LEU A 173 46.36 -41.36 2.13
CA LEU A 173 47.69 -41.56 1.54
C LEU A 173 48.81 -41.37 2.57
N ALA A 174 48.74 -40.33 3.39
CA ALA A 174 49.73 -40.06 4.44
C ALA A 174 49.77 -41.21 5.48
N GLN A 175 48.62 -41.68 5.93
CA GLN A 175 48.50 -42.83 6.83
C GLN A 175 49.07 -44.11 6.22
N ALA A 176 48.79 -44.37 4.94
CA ALA A 176 49.34 -45.54 4.25
C ALA A 176 50.87 -45.47 4.14
N ARG A 177 51.44 -44.29 3.84
CA ARG A 177 52.90 -44.08 3.77
C ARG A 177 53.57 -44.22 5.13
N GLU A 178 52.94 -43.72 6.20
CA GLU A 178 53.42 -43.89 7.57
C GLU A 178 53.48 -45.37 7.97
N GLN A 179 52.43 -46.15 7.65
CA GLN A 179 52.36 -47.58 7.98
C GLN A 179 53.46 -48.41 7.31
N VAL A 180 53.89 -48.04 6.10
CA VAL A 180 54.98 -48.71 5.38
C VAL A 180 56.35 -48.07 5.63
N GLY A 181 56.44 -47.09 6.54
CA GLY A 181 57.68 -46.39 6.89
C GLY A 181 58.21 -45.43 5.81
N ALA A 182 57.41 -45.11 4.79
CA ALA A 182 57.76 -44.23 3.67
C ALA A 182 57.25 -42.77 3.84
N GLY A 183 56.72 -42.44 5.02
CA GLY A 183 56.22 -41.12 5.41
C GLY A 183 56.42 -40.87 6.91
N THR A 184 56.23 -39.64 7.36
CA THR A 184 56.45 -39.26 8.77
C THR A 184 55.15 -39.06 9.53
N ARG A 185 55.18 -39.27 10.86
CA ARG A 185 54.02 -38.96 11.72
C ARG A 185 53.60 -37.48 11.67
N LEU A 186 54.56 -36.58 11.39
CA LEU A 186 54.28 -35.15 11.22
C LEU A 186 53.39 -34.90 9.99
N GLU A 187 53.64 -35.59 8.87
CA GLU A 187 52.82 -35.50 7.65
C GLU A 187 51.39 -35.96 7.90
N THR A 188 51.20 -37.08 8.61
CA THR A 188 49.87 -37.56 9.00
C THR A 188 49.14 -36.53 9.87
N MET A 189 49.81 -35.93 10.86
CA MET A 189 49.21 -34.89 11.70
C MET A 189 48.81 -33.64 10.91
N GLN A 190 49.63 -33.21 9.95
CA GLN A 190 49.32 -32.07 9.08
C GLN A 190 48.16 -32.37 8.13
N ALA A 191 48.11 -33.58 7.54
CA ALA A 191 46.98 -34.02 6.72
C ALA A 191 45.67 -34.13 7.53
N ASP A 192 45.76 -34.56 8.78
CA ASP A 192 44.62 -34.67 9.70
C ASP A 192 44.06 -33.28 10.07
N LEU A 193 44.95 -32.32 10.32
CA LEU A 193 44.61 -30.90 10.52
C LEU A 193 43.95 -30.29 9.27
N ALA A 194 44.52 -30.51 8.08
CA ALA A 194 43.98 -30.01 6.82
C ALA A 194 42.56 -30.56 6.55
N ARG A 195 42.33 -31.86 6.79
CA ARG A 195 40.99 -32.46 6.73
C ARG A 195 40.05 -31.80 7.75
N GLY A 196 40.49 -31.59 8.99
CA GLY A 196 39.68 -30.93 10.01
C GLY A 196 39.30 -29.48 9.64
N GLN A 197 40.23 -28.72 9.06
CA GLN A 197 39.97 -27.37 8.56
C GLN A 197 38.99 -27.37 7.38
N ALA A 198 39.16 -28.29 6.42
CA ALA A 198 38.24 -28.44 5.29
C ALA A 198 36.82 -28.85 5.75
N GLU A 199 36.72 -29.68 6.79
CA GLU A 199 35.43 -30.07 7.36
C GLU A 199 34.69 -28.88 7.99
N VAL A 200 35.40 -28.04 8.76
CA VAL A 200 34.84 -26.81 9.31
C VAL A 200 34.38 -25.86 8.20
N ALA A 201 35.21 -25.66 7.17
CA ALA A 201 34.88 -24.80 6.03
C ALA A 201 33.62 -25.30 5.28
N MET A 202 33.52 -26.61 5.04
CA MET A 202 32.34 -27.23 4.41
C MET A 202 31.07 -27.03 5.24
N VAL A 203 31.12 -27.25 6.56
CA VAL A 203 29.97 -27.05 7.44
C VAL A 203 29.52 -25.59 7.43
N GLN A 204 30.46 -24.64 7.48
CA GLN A 204 30.17 -23.21 7.42
C GLN A 204 29.58 -22.80 6.06
N ALA A 205 30.15 -23.27 4.95
CA ALA A 205 29.68 -22.97 3.60
C ALA A 205 28.27 -23.53 3.36
N ARG A 206 27.99 -24.76 3.78
CA ARG A 206 26.63 -25.35 3.72
C ARG A 206 25.63 -24.55 4.54
N ASN A 207 26.00 -24.12 5.75
CA ASN A 207 25.13 -23.30 6.57
C ASN A 207 24.86 -21.93 5.90
N ALA A 208 25.87 -21.31 5.30
CA ALA A 208 25.71 -20.05 4.56
C ALA A 208 24.74 -20.20 3.38
N ALA A 209 24.89 -21.24 2.56
CA ALA A 209 23.97 -21.55 1.47
C ALA A 209 22.53 -21.78 1.95
N ARG A 210 22.36 -22.51 3.05
CA ARG A 210 21.04 -22.74 3.67
C ARG A 210 20.39 -21.44 4.14
N VAL A 211 21.16 -20.56 4.78
CA VAL A 211 20.67 -19.24 5.23
C VAL A 211 20.30 -18.37 4.04
N ALA A 212 21.07 -18.40 2.96
CA ALA A 212 20.75 -17.65 1.74
C ALA A 212 19.44 -18.13 1.10
N LYS A 213 19.19 -19.44 1.02
CA LYS A 213 17.90 -19.98 0.55
C LYS A 213 16.72 -19.51 1.38
N LEU A 214 16.87 -19.43 2.70
CA LEU A 214 15.82 -18.90 3.57
C LEU A 214 15.53 -17.42 3.27
N ARG A 215 16.57 -16.62 2.98
CA ARG A 215 16.41 -15.22 2.54
C ARG A 215 15.70 -15.11 1.18
N LEU A 216 16.01 -16.01 0.24
CA LEU A 216 15.28 -16.09 -1.03
C LEU A 216 13.79 -16.36 -0.78
N ILE A 217 13.46 -17.39 -0.01
CA ILE A 217 12.06 -17.73 0.32
C ILE A 217 11.34 -16.54 0.98
N GLN A 218 12.01 -15.82 1.87
CA GLN A 218 11.48 -14.60 2.47
C GLN A 218 11.23 -13.51 1.42
N ALA A 219 12.16 -13.29 0.48
CA ALA A 219 12.02 -12.32 -0.61
C ALA A 219 10.89 -12.69 -1.59
N LEU A 220 10.67 -13.98 -1.82
CA LEU A 220 9.56 -14.50 -2.62
C LEU A 220 8.20 -14.34 -1.93
N GLY A 221 8.18 -14.17 -0.60
CA GLY A 221 6.95 -14.05 0.18
C GLY A 221 6.19 -15.37 0.36
N VAL A 222 6.84 -16.52 0.17
CA VAL A 222 6.22 -17.86 0.26
C VAL A 222 6.68 -18.62 1.50
N GLN A 223 5.88 -19.59 1.95
CA GLN A 223 6.25 -20.51 3.02
C GLN A 223 6.61 -21.87 2.40
N MET A 224 7.89 -22.08 2.10
CA MET A 224 8.39 -23.32 1.50
C MET A 224 9.64 -23.80 2.26
N PRO A 225 9.82 -25.12 2.46
CA PRO A 225 11.05 -25.65 3.04
C PRO A 225 12.25 -25.43 2.10
N ALA A 226 13.35 -24.87 2.62
CA ALA A 226 14.56 -24.57 1.83
C ALA A 226 15.16 -25.80 1.12
N ASP A 227 14.96 -27.01 1.66
CA ASP A 227 15.52 -28.25 1.13
C ASP A 227 14.77 -28.78 -0.12
N GLN A 228 13.66 -28.13 -0.51
CA GLN A 228 12.82 -28.49 -1.66
C GLN A 228 13.01 -27.59 -2.89
N VAL A 229 13.89 -26.59 -2.81
CA VAL A 229 14.15 -25.64 -3.90
C VAL A 229 15.52 -25.93 -4.51
N GLU A 230 15.52 -26.21 -5.81
CA GLU A 230 16.72 -26.38 -6.62
C GLU A 230 16.74 -25.30 -7.70
N LEU A 231 17.80 -24.50 -7.70
CA LEU A 231 17.95 -23.39 -8.65
C LEU A 231 18.66 -23.95 -9.88
N VAL A 232 18.10 -23.70 -11.07
CA VAL A 232 18.53 -24.35 -12.33
C VAL A 232 19.04 -23.39 -13.38
N SER A 233 19.13 -22.09 -13.08
CA SER A 233 19.59 -21.10 -14.04
C SER A 233 21.10 -21.17 -14.23
N GLU A 234 21.53 -21.34 -15.48
CA GLU A 234 22.91 -21.19 -15.91
C GLU A 234 23.13 -19.75 -16.40
N PHE A 235 24.31 -19.20 -16.13
CA PHE A 235 24.66 -17.84 -16.52
C PHE A 235 26.02 -17.85 -17.23
N GLU A 236 26.07 -17.26 -18.42
CA GLU A 236 27.28 -17.19 -19.23
C GLU A 236 27.96 -15.83 -19.09
N VAL A 237 29.29 -15.84 -18.98
CA VAL A 237 30.09 -14.61 -19.00
C VAL A 237 30.35 -14.22 -20.45
N PHE A 238 29.95 -13.01 -20.82
CA PHE A 238 30.15 -12.45 -22.15
C PHE A 238 30.89 -11.13 -22.09
N ALA A 239 31.52 -10.73 -23.20
CA ALA A 239 32.17 -9.43 -23.31
C ALA A 239 31.10 -8.32 -23.48
N PRO A 240 30.94 -7.40 -22.52
CA PRO A 240 29.90 -6.39 -22.60
C PRO A 240 30.27 -5.31 -23.63
N GLN A 241 29.40 -5.07 -24.62
CA GLN A 241 29.51 -3.93 -25.53
C GLN A 241 28.68 -2.77 -24.98
N LEU A 242 29.34 -1.81 -24.32
CA LEU A 242 28.66 -0.74 -23.58
C LEU A 242 28.81 0.61 -24.29
N ASP A 243 27.68 1.29 -24.54
CA ASP A 243 27.62 2.70 -24.92
C ASP A 243 27.11 3.51 -23.72
N LEU A 244 28.05 4.06 -22.93
CA LEU A 244 27.73 4.79 -21.71
C LEU A 244 26.78 5.97 -21.97
N GLU A 245 27.05 6.78 -22.99
CA GLU A 245 26.20 7.95 -23.30
C GLU A 245 24.79 7.52 -23.74
N GLY A 246 24.70 6.44 -24.52
CA GLY A 246 23.44 5.82 -24.91
C GLY A 246 22.64 5.31 -23.70
N LEU A 247 23.28 4.58 -22.78
CA LEU A 247 22.65 4.04 -21.58
C LEU A 247 22.16 5.14 -20.62
N VAL A 248 22.98 6.17 -20.39
CA VAL A 248 22.58 7.33 -19.57
C VAL A 248 21.40 8.06 -20.22
N SER A 249 21.44 8.28 -21.53
CA SER A 249 20.35 8.95 -22.25
C SER A 249 19.05 8.15 -22.20
N GLU A 250 19.13 6.83 -22.25
CA GLU A 250 17.98 5.95 -22.13
C GLU A 250 17.40 5.97 -20.71
N ALA A 251 18.25 5.84 -19.69
CA ALA A 251 17.84 5.92 -18.28
C ALA A 251 17.13 7.26 -17.99
N MET A 252 17.67 8.38 -18.46
CA MET A 252 17.05 9.71 -18.28
C MET A 252 15.64 9.84 -18.90
N ARG A 253 15.31 9.01 -19.90
CA ARG A 253 14.00 9.00 -20.56
C ARG A 253 13.01 8.01 -19.93
N ARG A 254 13.49 6.81 -19.57
CA ARG A 254 12.60 5.67 -19.27
C ARG A 254 12.73 5.10 -17.86
N HIS A 255 13.71 5.52 -17.07
CA HIS A 255 13.92 4.95 -15.73
C HIS A 255 12.66 5.07 -14.86
N PRO A 256 12.09 3.97 -14.36
CA PRO A 256 10.84 3.95 -13.60
C PRO A 256 10.78 4.94 -12.45
N SER A 257 11.79 4.97 -11.56
CA SER A 257 11.85 5.92 -10.44
C SER A 257 11.76 7.39 -10.88
N LEU A 258 12.43 7.76 -11.98
CA LEU A 258 12.41 9.11 -12.50
C LEU A 258 11.05 9.47 -13.10
N VAL A 259 10.41 8.52 -13.79
CA VAL A 259 9.05 8.70 -14.31
C VAL A 259 8.03 8.79 -13.17
N ALA A 260 8.21 8.04 -12.08
CA ALA A 260 7.37 8.10 -10.89
C ALA A 260 7.44 9.47 -10.21
N VAL A 261 8.65 9.98 -9.95
CA VAL A 261 8.82 11.31 -9.32
C VAL A 261 8.29 12.44 -10.22
N ARG A 262 8.47 12.33 -11.55
CA ARG A 262 7.85 13.28 -12.50
C ARG A 262 6.31 13.24 -12.45
N ALA A 263 5.72 12.06 -12.28
CA ALA A 263 4.27 11.93 -12.12
C ALA A 263 3.77 12.48 -10.77
N ASP A 264 4.52 12.30 -9.68
CA ASP A 264 4.22 12.93 -8.38
C ASP A 264 4.31 14.47 -8.48
N ARG A 265 5.31 15.00 -9.20
CA ARG A 265 5.42 16.42 -9.51
C ARG A 265 4.20 16.95 -10.29
N ASP A 266 3.73 16.21 -11.28
CA ASP A 266 2.52 16.57 -12.04
C ASP A 266 1.24 16.54 -11.18
N ALA A 267 1.17 15.60 -10.23
CA ALA A 267 0.11 15.56 -9.22
C ALA A 267 0.18 16.79 -8.30
N ALA A 268 1.37 17.14 -7.80
CA ALA A 268 1.57 18.34 -6.98
C ALA A 268 1.25 19.63 -7.75
N ASN A 269 1.57 19.72 -9.04
CA ASN A 269 1.15 20.84 -9.89
C ASN A 269 -0.39 20.95 -9.99
N SER A 270 -1.10 19.82 -10.01
CA SER A 270 -2.56 19.81 -9.95
C SER A 270 -3.09 20.24 -8.58
N THR A 271 -2.39 19.90 -7.49
CA THR A 271 -2.67 20.41 -6.14
C THR A 271 -2.50 21.93 -6.06
N VAL A 272 -1.48 22.52 -6.71
CA VAL A 272 -1.33 23.98 -6.83
C VAL A 272 -2.54 24.61 -7.54
N LYS A 273 -3.07 23.99 -8.60
CA LYS A 273 -4.26 24.48 -9.29
C LYS A 273 -5.49 24.47 -8.38
N VAL A 274 -5.67 23.40 -7.60
CA VAL A 274 -6.76 23.28 -6.62
C VAL A 274 -6.61 24.33 -5.51
N ALA A 275 -5.41 24.55 -4.98
CA ALA A 275 -5.15 25.57 -3.97
C ALA A 275 -5.44 26.99 -4.50
N LYS A 276 -5.01 27.31 -5.74
CA LYS A 276 -5.34 28.57 -6.41
C LYS A 276 -6.84 28.71 -6.70
N ALA A 277 -7.58 27.63 -6.76
CA ALA A 277 -9.02 27.67 -6.95
C ALA A 277 -9.76 28.19 -5.69
N ALA A 278 -9.11 28.30 -4.53
CA ALA A 278 -9.66 28.95 -3.34
C ALA A 278 -9.92 30.47 -3.53
N TYR A 279 -9.43 31.08 -4.62
CA TYR A 279 -9.80 32.45 -5.02
C TYR A 279 -11.16 32.53 -5.74
N LEU A 280 -11.73 31.40 -6.16
CA LEU A 280 -13.03 31.36 -6.83
C LEU A 280 -14.18 31.42 -5.82
N PRO A 281 -15.33 32.01 -6.18
CA PRO A 281 -16.52 31.98 -5.33
C PRO A 281 -17.07 30.55 -5.19
N THR A 282 -17.82 30.35 -4.11
CA THR A 282 -18.57 29.13 -3.85
C THR A 282 -20.05 29.37 -4.13
N LEU A 283 -20.63 28.56 -5.01
CA LEU A 283 -22.07 28.45 -5.23
C LEU A 283 -22.59 27.26 -4.44
N SER A 284 -23.62 27.45 -3.62
CA SER A 284 -24.30 26.39 -2.89
C SER A 284 -25.77 26.35 -3.27
N LEU A 285 -26.26 25.19 -3.64
CA LEU A 285 -27.67 24.92 -3.91
C LEU A 285 -28.16 23.93 -2.85
N ARG A 286 -29.28 24.22 -2.20
CA ARG A 286 -29.91 23.30 -1.26
C ARG A 286 -31.39 23.18 -1.57
N ALA A 287 -31.88 21.94 -1.54
CA ALA A 287 -33.29 21.63 -1.55
C ALA A 287 -33.61 20.81 -0.29
N GLY A 288 -34.67 21.18 0.43
CA GLY A 288 -35.06 20.51 1.66
C GLY A 288 -36.54 20.20 1.66
N TRP A 289 -36.87 18.96 1.96
CA TRP A 289 -38.23 18.49 2.20
C TRP A 289 -38.28 17.80 3.54
N SER A 290 -39.13 18.28 4.42
CA SER A 290 -39.23 17.77 5.79
C SER A 290 -40.68 17.71 6.21
N GLY A 291 -40.94 16.96 7.25
CA GLY A 291 -42.23 16.89 7.90
C GLY A 291 -42.02 16.49 9.35
N PHE A 292 -42.93 16.90 10.21
CA PHE A 292 -42.91 16.51 11.61
C PHE A 292 -44.31 16.20 12.11
N THR A 293 -44.39 15.32 13.11
CA THR A 293 -45.57 15.10 13.92
C THR A 293 -45.28 15.69 15.29
N ARG A 294 -46.31 16.24 15.94
CA ARG A 294 -46.22 16.73 17.30
C ARG A 294 -47.48 16.30 18.04
N GLU A 295 -47.33 15.30 18.89
CA GLU A 295 -48.38 14.80 19.78
C GLU A 295 -48.10 15.31 21.20
N GLU A 296 -49.04 16.02 21.79
CA GLU A 296 -48.97 16.35 23.22
C GLU A 296 -49.34 15.11 24.05
N THR A 297 -48.48 14.73 24.99
CA THR A 297 -48.76 13.60 25.89
C THR A 297 -49.81 13.97 26.94
N GLU A 298 -49.91 15.25 27.29
CA GLU A 298 -50.90 15.80 28.21
C GLU A 298 -51.68 16.96 27.57
N LEU A 299 -52.93 16.72 27.18
CA LEU A 299 -53.79 17.72 26.49
C LEU A 299 -54.46 18.74 27.42
N GLN A 300 -54.31 18.59 28.74
CA GLN A 300 -54.92 19.46 29.75
C GLN A 300 -54.56 20.93 29.54
N SER A 301 -53.28 21.23 29.27
CA SER A 301 -52.81 22.60 29.03
C SER A 301 -53.47 23.24 27.81
N SER A 302 -53.61 22.50 26.72
CA SER A 302 -54.16 22.98 25.44
C SER A 302 -55.67 23.16 25.52
N ILE A 303 -56.39 22.25 26.18
CA ILE A 303 -57.83 22.38 26.44
C ILE A 303 -58.11 23.59 27.34
N LEU A 304 -57.31 23.79 28.41
CA LEU A 304 -57.45 24.95 29.30
C LEU A 304 -57.15 26.26 28.58
N GLN A 305 -56.16 26.29 27.68
CA GLN A 305 -55.85 27.47 26.87
C GLN A 305 -56.96 27.79 25.87
N ALA A 306 -57.49 26.79 25.17
CA ALA A 306 -58.61 26.96 24.24
C ALA A 306 -59.86 27.50 24.97
N ARG A 307 -60.15 26.97 26.16
CA ARG A 307 -61.24 27.48 27.01
C ARG A 307 -61.02 28.94 27.41
N ARG A 308 -59.82 29.31 27.89
CA ARG A 308 -59.50 30.71 28.25
C ARG A 308 -59.65 31.67 27.08
N ASN A 309 -59.20 31.27 25.89
CA ASN A 309 -59.33 32.08 24.68
C ASN A 309 -60.81 32.29 24.33
N SER A 310 -61.61 31.22 24.34
CA SER A 310 -63.05 31.32 24.10
C SER A 310 -63.75 32.18 25.14
N THR A 311 -63.44 32.04 26.44
CA THR A 311 -64.00 32.91 27.49
C THR A 311 -63.68 34.39 27.23
N SER A 312 -62.44 34.69 26.82
CA SER A 312 -62.04 36.06 26.49
C SER A 312 -62.80 36.60 25.26
N THR A 313 -63.03 35.76 24.25
CA THR A 313 -63.82 36.13 23.06
C THR A 313 -65.30 36.36 23.40
N VAL A 314 -65.89 35.52 24.26
CA VAL A 314 -67.26 35.69 24.74
C VAL A 314 -67.40 36.99 25.54
N GLU A 315 -66.43 37.30 26.40
CA GLU A 315 -66.40 38.55 27.17
C GLU A 315 -66.34 39.77 26.24
N LEU A 316 -65.44 39.75 25.24
CA LEU A 316 -65.39 40.80 24.21
C LEU A 316 -66.72 40.93 23.46
N CYS A 317 -67.31 39.81 23.04
CA CYS A 317 -68.61 39.83 22.36
C CYS A 317 -69.70 40.46 23.22
N ASN A 318 -69.79 40.07 24.50
CA ASN A 318 -70.77 40.63 25.43
C ASN A 318 -70.57 42.15 25.61
N THR A 319 -69.31 42.61 25.70
CA THR A 319 -69.05 44.06 25.79
C THR A 319 -69.50 44.83 24.55
N PHE A 320 -69.31 44.28 23.34
CA PHE A 320 -69.81 44.90 22.12
C PHE A 320 -71.35 44.84 22.02
N ALA A 321 -71.95 43.72 22.40
CA ALA A 321 -73.40 43.57 22.42
C ALA A 321 -74.06 44.62 23.33
N GLU A 322 -73.52 44.83 24.55
CA GLU A 322 -74.01 45.87 25.47
C GLU A 322 -73.84 47.30 24.92
N LEU A 323 -72.79 47.55 24.12
CA LEU A 323 -72.59 48.85 23.47
C LEU A 323 -73.61 49.11 22.37
N TYR A 324 -73.87 48.11 21.52
CA TYR A 324 -74.84 48.23 20.42
C TYR A 324 -76.29 48.27 20.89
N ASP A 325 -76.61 47.59 22.00
CA ASP A 325 -77.95 47.62 22.60
C ASP A 325 -78.37 49.05 22.98
N ARG A 326 -77.42 49.90 23.40
CA ARG A 326 -77.66 51.33 23.66
C ARG A 326 -78.02 52.15 22.42
N THR A 327 -77.68 51.67 21.23
CA THR A 327 -77.99 52.31 19.94
C THR A 327 -79.24 51.75 19.26
N GLY A 328 -79.83 50.68 19.81
CA GLY A 328 -81.09 50.09 19.35
C GLY A 328 -81.01 49.20 18.10
N ASP A 329 -79.81 49.00 17.56
CA ASP A 329 -79.57 48.13 16.41
C ASP A 329 -78.34 47.25 16.69
N VAL A 330 -78.58 46.01 17.14
CA VAL A 330 -77.52 45.04 17.42
C VAL A 330 -77.33 44.17 16.18
N PRO A 331 -76.18 44.24 15.50
CA PRO A 331 -75.91 43.37 14.37
C PRO A 331 -76.03 41.89 14.77
N PRO A 332 -76.53 41.00 13.88
CA PRO A 332 -76.78 39.58 14.20
C PRO A 332 -75.56 38.84 14.77
N GLU A 333 -74.37 39.26 14.38
CA GLU A 333 -73.08 38.72 14.84
C GLU A 333 -72.78 38.97 16.33
N TRP A 334 -73.44 39.95 16.96
CA TRP A 334 -73.31 40.28 18.39
C TRP A 334 -74.55 39.88 19.21
N GLY A 335 -75.60 39.35 18.56
CA GLY A 335 -76.85 38.96 19.22
C GLY A 335 -76.80 37.64 19.99
N ASN A 336 -75.80 36.78 19.75
CA ASN A 336 -75.65 35.48 20.44
C ASN A 336 -74.19 35.17 20.78
N CYS A 337 -73.64 35.85 21.79
CA CYS A 337 -72.28 35.63 22.26
C CYS A 337 -72.05 34.26 22.92
N SER A 338 -73.11 33.61 23.42
CA SER A 338 -73.01 32.26 24.01
C SER A 338 -72.62 31.18 22.99
N ALA A 339 -72.88 31.41 21.71
CA ALA A 339 -72.47 30.52 20.62
C ALA A 339 -70.92 30.46 20.43
N LEU A 340 -70.18 31.40 21.00
CA LEU A 340 -68.71 31.45 20.95
C LEU A 340 -68.05 30.76 22.16
N ALA A 341 -68.86 30.24 23.10
CA ALA A 341 -68.38 29.55 24.28
C ALA A 341 -67.83 28.15 23.92
N PHE A 342 -66.76 27.76 24.61
CA PHE A 342 -66.11 26.47 24.42
C PHE A 342 -67.06 25.31 24.74
N THR A 343 -67.25 24.41 23.79
CA THR A 343 -68.17 23.27 23.86
C THR A 343 -67.44 21.95 24.16
N PRO A 344 -68.15 20.90 24.63
CA PRO A 344 -67.59 19.55 24.71
C PRO A 344 -67.08 19.04 23.36
N GLU A 345 -67.74 19.39 22.25
CA GLU A 345 -67.34 19.05 20.89
C GLU A 345 -65.95 19.63 20.54
N ASP A 346 -65.64 20.84 21.03
CA ASP A 346 -64.32 21.46 20.87
C ASP A 346 -63.22 20.70 21.60
N SER A 347 -63.52 20.06 22.73
CA SER A 347 -62.54 19.23 23.44
C SER A 347 -62.27 17.91 22.69
N ILE A 348 -63.30 17.32 22.07
CA ILE A 348 -63.18 16.09 21.29
C ILE A 348 -62.37 16.34 20.01
N SER A 349 -62.53 17.50 19.37
CA SER A 349 -61.76 17.86 18.18
C SER A 349 -60.27 18.06 18.50
N ILE A 350 -59.94 18.65 19.66
CA ILE A 350 -58.55 18.78 20.15
C ILE A 350 -57.91 17.40 20.39
N VAL A 351 -58.62 16.48 21.04
CA VAL A 351 -58.10 15.12 21.30
C VAL A 351 -57.89 14.36 19.99
N LYS A 352 -58.87 14.40 19.06
CA LYS A 352 -58.76 13.72 17.77
C LYS A 352 -57.63 14.27 16.90
N GLY A 353 -57.37 15.58 16.96
CA GLY A 353 -56.29 16.22 16.21
C GLY A 353 -54.89 15.94 16.75
N ASN A 354 -54.76 15.30 17.91
CA ASN A 354 -53.48 15.05 18.58
C ASN A 354 -52.89 13.66 18.30
N ASP A 355 -53.68 12.71 17.80
CA ASP A 355 -53.25 11.35 17.47
C ASP A 355 -52.51 11.31 16.11
N VAL A 356 -51.34 11.94 16.08
CA VAL A 356 -50.53 12.13 14.86
C VAL A 356 -49.17 11.44 14.96
N PHE A 357 -48.73 11.05 16.15
CA PHE A 357 -47.47 10.37 16.35
C PHE A 357 -47.61 8.86 16.07
N PRO A 358 -46.58 8.17 15.54
CA PRO A 358 -45.27 8.67 15.14
C PRO A 358 -45.12 8.99 13.65
N PHE A 359 -46.12 8.78 12.79
CA PHE A 359 -45.91 8.83 11.33
C PHE A 359 -46.92 9.65 10.53
N ASP A 360 -47.89 10.32 11.16
CA ASP A 360 -48.82 11.21 10.46
C ASP A 360 -48.22 12.60 10.24
N PHE A 361 -47.19 12.65 9.40
CA PHE A 361 -46.34 13.83 9.22
C PHE A 361 -47.08 15.01 8.60
N ALA A 362 -47.02 16.16 9.28
CA ALA A 362 -47.35 17.44 8.69
C ALA A 362 -46.19 17.90 7.78
N ASN A 363 -46.33 17.67 6.48
CA ASN A 363 -45.33 18.01 5.47
C ASN A 363 -45.10 19.52 5.43
N GLN A 364 -43.84 19.93 5.51
CA GLN A 364 -43.41 21.31 5.32
C GLN A 364 -43.25 21.62 3.82
N PRO A 365 -43.45 22.89 3.42
CA PRO A 365 -43.19 23.31 2.04
C PRO A 365 -41.78 22.95 1.58
N LEU A 366 -41.65 22.60 0.29
CA LEU A 366 -40.34 22.40 -0.32
C LEU A 366 -39.53 23.70 -0.20
N THR A 367 -38.34 23.60 0.38
CA THR A 367 -37.40 24.73 0.48
C THR A 367 -36.36 24.61 -0.62
N LEU A 368 -36.16 25.70 -1.36
CA LEU A 368 -35.10 25.82 -2.37
C LEU A 368 -34.27 27.06 -2.01
N SER A 369 -32.96 26.90 -1.88
CA SER A 369 -32.06 28.02 -1.60
C SER A 369 -30.81 27.93 -2.46
N ALA A 370 -30.38 29.09 -2.95
CA ALA A 370 -29.11 29.28 -3.62
C ALA A 370 -28.31 30.32 -2.83
N GLY A 371 -27.06 30.03 -2.54
CA GLY A 371 -26.14 30.91 -1.81
C GLY A 371 -24.86 31.10 -2.60
N PHE A 372 -24.39 32.34 -2.66
CA PHE A 372 -23.10 32.72 -3.26
C PHE A 372 -22.20 33.26 -2.15
N SER A 373 -20.96 32.76 -2.07
CA SER A 373 -19.98 33.18 -1.06
C SER A 373 -18.61 33.38 -1.67
N LEU A 374 -18.02 34.56 -1.45
CA LEU A 374 -16.65 34.88 -1.86
C LEU A 374 -15.90 35.49 -0.66
N PRO A 375 -15.01 34.74 0.01
CA PRO A 375 -14.26 35.27 1.13
C PRO A 375 -13.24 36.30 0.66
N ILE A 376 -13.43 37.56 1.05
CA ILE A 376 -12.52 38.66 0.70
C ILE A 376 -11.21 38.54 1.48
N PHE A 377 -11.32 38.37 2.82
CA PHE A 377 -10.18 38.19 3.71
C PHE A 377 -10.45 37.03 4.68
N ASN A 378 -9.49 36.11 4.76
CA ASN A 378 -9.56 34.89 5.58
C ASN A 378 -8.28 34.68 6.42
N GLY A 379 -7.62 35.79 6.83
CA GLY A 379 -6.42 35.73 7.66
C GLY A 379 -5.20 35.14 6.96
N PHE A 380 -5.06 35.37 5.65
CA PHE A 380 -3.98 34.83 4.79
C PHE A 380 -3.94 33.30 4.66
N SER A 381 -4.98 32.59 5.09
CA SER A 381 -5.02 31.12 5.03
C SER A 381 -4.99 30.58 3.59
N ARG A 382 -5.53 31.35 2.63
CA ARG A 382 -5.50 30.99 1.20
C ARG A 382 -4.12 31.15 0.60
N GLU A 383 -3.44 32.26 0.89
CA GLU A 383 -2.08 32.55 0.46
C GLU A 383 -1.13 31.49 1.02
N LEU A 384 -1.27 31.13 2.31
CA LEU A 384 -0.51 30.04 2.93
C LEU A 384 -0.72 28.69 2.24
N GLN A 385 -1.97 28.32 1.94
CA GLN A 385 -2.27 27.05 1.24
C GLN A 385 -1.66 27.00 -0.17
N VAL A 386 -1.66 28.11 -0.90
CA VAL A 386 -1.03 28.20 -2.22
C VAL A 386 0.48 28.09 -2.10
N GLU A 387 1.10 28.81 -1.17
CA GLU A 387 2.54 28.74 -0.96
C GLU A 387 2.99 27.35 -0.51
N GLN A 388 2.24 26.67 0.36
CA GLN A 388 2.51 25.26 0.74
C GLN A 388 2.45 24.31 -0.46
N ALA A 389 1.44 24.45 -1.32
CA ALA A 389 1.33 23.62 -2.52
C ALA A 389 2.45 23.92 -3.53
N VAL A 390 2.86 25.18 -3.66
CA VAL A 390 3.97 25.60 -4.52
C VAL A 390 5.31 25.09 -3.99
N ALA A 391 5.53 25.18 -2.68
CA ALA A 391 6.72 24.63 -2.03
C ALA A 391 6.82 23.12 -2.27
N LEU A 392 5.74 22.36 -2.05
CA LEU A 392 5.71 20.91 -2.32
C LEU A 392 6.06 20.58 -3.78
N ARG A 393 5.52 21.33 -4.74
CA ARG A 393 5.87 21.15 -6.17
C ARG A 393 7.35 21.46 -6.43
N ASN A 394 7.89 22.52 -5.84
CA ASN A 394 9.30 22.89 -5.98
C ASN A 394 10.23 21.85 -5.33
N ASP A 395 9.83 21.28 -4.19
CA ASP A 395 10.58 20.19 -3.55
C ASP A 395 10.66 18.98 -4.49
N LEU A 396 9.56 18.64 -5.17
CA LEU A 396 9.53 17.59 -6.19
C LEU A 396 10.36 17.94 -7.44
N ASP A 397 10.44 19.22 -7.83
CA ASP A 397 11.37 19.68 -8.88
C ASP A 397 12.84 19.40 -8.48
N HIS A 398 13.21 19.75 -7.24
CA HIS A 398 14.55 19.52 -6.72
C HIS A 398 14.85 18.04 -6.51
N GLN A 399 13.89 17.24 -6.05
CA GLN A 399 14.00 15.78 -5.95
C GLN A 399 14.18 15.14 -7.32
N THR A 400 13.43 15.58 -8.35
CA THR A 400 13.62 15.12 -9.73
C THR A 400 15.06 15.39 -10.17
N ARG A 401 15.57 16.60 -9.93
CA ARG A 401 16.93 16.95 -10.32
C ARG A 401 17.99 16.16 -9.58
N ALA A 402 17.81 15.93 -8.27
CA ALA A 402 18.70 15.09 -7.49
C ALA A 402 18.72 13.65 -8.02
N LEU A 403 17.55 13.10 -8.35
CA LEU A 403 17.43 11.76 -8.91
C LEU A 403 18.04 11.64 -10.32
N GLU A 404 17.92 12.65 -11.17
CA GLU A 404 18.61 12.69 -12.48
C GLU A 404 20.14 12.61 -12.32
N LEU A 405 20.68 13.35 -11.35
CA LEU A 405 22.12 13.32 -11.06
C LEU A 405 22.55 11.97 -10.47
N GLN A 406 21.73 11.41 -9.58
CA GLN A 406 21.96 10.09 -8.98
C GLN A 406 21.95 8.99 -10.04
N ILE A 407 20.88 8.87 -10.84
CA ILE A 407 20.80 7.83 -11.90
C ILE A 407 21.97 7.94 -12.88
N ARG A 408 22.40 9.17 -13.22
CA ARG A 408 23.60 9.34 -14.06
C ARG A 408 24.85 8.76 -13.38
N ALA A 409 25.05 9.03 -12.09
CA ALA A 409 26.17 8.49 -11.34
C ALA A 409 26.07 6.96 -11.24
N ASP A 410 24.90 6.43 -10.88
CA ASP A 410 24.64 4.99 -10.72
C ASP A 410 24.89 4.23 -12.03
N VAL A 411 24.41 4.73 -13.17
CA VAL A 411 24.67 4.11 -14.49
C VAL A 411 26.16 4.15 -14.84
N THR A 412 26.84 5.27 -14.58
CA THR A 412 28.27 5.40 -14.88
C THR A 412 29.10 4.45 -14.01
N GLU A 413 28.78 4.37 -12.72
CA GLU A 413 29.41 3.45 -11.79
C GLU A 413 29.16 1.99 -12.19
N ALA A 414 27.92 1.64 -12.51
CA ALA A 414 27.57 0.27 -12.88
C ALA A 414 28.26 -0.20 -14.18
N VAL A 415 28.42 0.69 -15.16
CA VAL A 415 29.19 0.40 -16.39
C VAL A 415 30.64 0.07 -16.03
N HIS A 416 31.31 0.92 -15.25
CA HIS A 416 32.71 0.68 -14.85
C HIS A 416 32.88 -0.56 -13.96
N ASN A 417 31.93 -0.82 -13.07
CA ASN A 417 31.92 -2.02 -12.24
C ASN A 417 31.78 -3.28 -13.10
N LEU A 418 30.92 -3.27 -14.12
CA LEU A 418 30.75 -4.39 -15.04
C LEU A 418 32.00 -4.64 -15.89
N GLU A 419 32.62 -3.58 -16.43
CA GLU A 419 33.90 -3.68 -17.15
C GLU A 419 35.00 -4.28 -16.26
N THR A 420 35.09 -3.82 -15.02
CA THR A 420 36.06 -4.31 -14.02
C THR A 420 35.79 -5.77 -13.65
N ALA A 421 34.52 -6.14 -13.44
CA ALA A 421 34.13 -7.50 -13.11
C ALA A 421 34.46 -8.46 -14.26
N TYR A 422 34.22 -8.06 -15.51
CA TYR A 422 34.59 -8.85 -16.69
C TYR A 422 36.11 -9.09 -16.74
N GLN A 423 36.93 -8.06 -16.58
CA GLN A 423 38.39 -8.21 -16.53
C GLN A 423 38.85 -9.11 -15.37
N THR A 424 38.19 -9.00 -14.22
CA THR A 424 38.47 -9.83 -13.05
C THR A 424 38.18 -11.30 -13.32
N VAL A 425 37.08 -11.62 -14.01
CA VAL A 425 36.79 -13.01 -14.43
C VAL A 425 37.90 -13.56 -15.30
N GLN A 426 38.35 -12.80 -16.31
CA GLN A 426 39.43 -13.23 -17.20
C GLN A 426 40.73 -13.52 -16.44
N LEU A 427 41.11 -12.64 -15.50
CA LEU A 427 42.30 -12.82 -14.67
C LEU A 427 42.17 -14.03 -13.72
N GLN A 428 41.00 -14.24 -13.11
CA GLN A 428 40.81 -15.37 -12.19
C GLN A 428 40.72 -16.71 -12.90
N GLU A 429 40.26 -16.74 -14.15
CA GLU A 429 40.33 -17.92 -14.99
C GLU A 429 41.79 -18.34 -15.24
N GLU A 430 42.65 -17.39 -15.62
CA GLU A 430 44.09 -17.63 -15.82
C GLU A 430 44.80 -18.06 -14.52
N ASN A 431 44.50 -17.39 -13.40
CA ASN A 431 45.04 -17.75 -12.08
C ASN A 431 44.65 -19.18 -11.67
N THR A 432 43.38 -19.57 -11.91
CA THR A 432 42.90 -20.91 -11.58
C THR A 432 43.56 -21.97 -12.44
N GLN A 433 43.73 -21.72 -13.74
CA GLN A 433 44.47 -22.63 -14.63
C GLN A 433 45.92 -22.80 -14.15
N THR A 434 46.59 -21.70 -13.81
CA THR A 434 47.97 -21.72 -13.30
C THR A 434 48.08 -22.48 -11.97
N ALA A 435 47.19 -22.21 -11.01
CA ALA A 435 47.22 -22.88 -9.71
C ALA A 435 46.91 -24.39 -9.82
N ARG A 436 46.02 -24.79 -10.75
CA ARG A 436 45.75 -26.21 -11.05
C ARG A 436 46.98 -26.92 -11.62
N GLU A 437 47.71 -26.25 -12.50
CA GLU A 437 48.94 -26.80 -13.08
C GLU A 437 50.05 -26.91 -12.03
N GLU A 438 50.21 -25.90 -11.16
CA GLU A 438 51.15 -25.96 -10.03
C GLU A 438 50.82 -27.14 -9.10
N LEU A 439 49.54 -27.30 -8.72
CA LEU A 439 49.09 -28.43 -7.92
C LEU A 439 49.39 -29.78 -8.60
N ARG A 440 49.21 -29.88 -9.93
CA ARG A 440 49.53 -31.10 -10.68
C ARG A 440 51.02 -31.43 -10.57
N LEU A 441 51.89 -30.45 -10.79
CA LEU A 441 53.35 -30.60 -10.71
C LEU A 441 53.81 -30.94 -9.28
N ALA A 442 53.27 -30.25 -8.27
CA ALA A 442 53.57 -30.51 -6.86
C ALA A 442 53.16 -31.94 -6.45
N ARG A 443 51.99 -32.41 -6.92
CA ARG A 443 51.52 -33.78 -6.70
C ARG A 443 52.44 -34.82 -7.32
N GLU A 444 52.88 -34.61 -8.56
CA GLU A 444 53.82 -35.50 -9.25
C GLU A 444 55.17 -35.57 -8.53
N ARG A 445 55.73 -34.41 -8.14
CA ARG A 445 56.98 -34.36 -7.37
C ARG A 445 56.86 -35.06 -6.02
N TYR A 446 55.74 -34.91 -5.31
CA TYR A 446 55.50 -35.61 -4.04
C TYR A 446 55.38 -37.13 -4.22
N GLN A 447 54.73 -37.59 -5.28
CA GLN A 447 54.63 -39.02 -5.61
C GLN A 447 55.99 -39.64 -5.96
N LEU A 448 56.86 -38.87 -6.62
CA LEU A 448 58.22 -39.28 -6.98
C LEU A 448 59.23 -39.08 -5.84
N GLY A 449 58.82 -38.56 -4.68
CA GLY A 449 59.69 -38.27 -3.54
C GLY A 449 60.65 -37.09 -3.72
N ALA A 450 60.44 -36.28 -4.76
CA ALA A 450 61.24 -35.10 -5.11
C ALA A 450 60.64 -33.77 -4.59
N GLY A 451 59.52 -33.83 -3.90
CA GLY A 451 58.83 -32.68 -3.28
C GLY A 451 58.44 -32.99 -1.83
N THR A 452 58.13 -31.95 -1.06
CA THR A 452 57.72 -32.10 0.35
C THR A 452 56.20 -32.16 0.50
N PHE A 453 55.71 -32.74 1.60
CA PHE A 453 54.28 -32.71 1.91
C PHE A 453 53.76 -31.27 2.08
N LEU A 454 54.57 -30.38 2.67
CA LEU A 454 54.22 -28.98 2.85
C LEU A 454 54.00 -28.27 1.51
N GLU A 455 54.90 -28.48 0.53
CA GLU A 455 54.76 -27.96 -0.84
C GLU A 455 53.45 -28.42 -1.50
N LEU A 456 53.10 -29.70 -1.35
CA LEU A 456 51.83 -30.22 -1.86
C LEU A 456 50.61 -29.57 -1.16
N LEU A 457 50.66 -29.38 0.15
CA LEU A 457 49.57 -28.77 0.91
C LEU A 457 49.40 -27.29 0.57
N ASP A 458 50.51 -26.58 0.37
CA ASP A 458 50.51 -25.16 -0.03
C ASP A 458 49.90 -25.01 -1.43
N SER A 459 50.35 -25.78 -2.43
CA SER A 459 49.77 -25.74 -3.78
C SER A 459 48.30 -26.18 -3.82
N GLN A 460 47.88 -27.09 -2.93
CA GLN A 460 46.44 -27.43 -2.77
C GLN A 460 45.63 -26.27 -2.25
N THR A 461 46.12 -25.60 -1.21
CA THR A 461 45.44 -24.45 -0.61
C THR A 461 45.34 -23.30 -1.61
N LEU A 462 46.40 -23.05 -2.39
CA LEU A 462 46.41 -22.06 -3.47
C LEU A 462 45.40 -22.40 -4.58
N ALA A 463 45.35 -23.65 -5.04
CA ALA A 463 44.38 -24.08 -6.05
C ALA A 463 42.93 -24.00 -5.53
N ALA A 464 42.69 -24.39 -4.27
CA ALA A 464 41.38 -24.29 -3.63
C ALA A 464 40.91 -22.84 -3.54
N GLN A 465 41.81 -21.92 -3.15
CA GLN A 465 41.53 -20.50 -3.05
C GLN A 465 41.25 -19.90 -4.43
N ALA A 466 42.07 -20.21 -5.44
CA ALA A 466 41.86 -19.74 -6.81
C ALA A 466 40.51 -20.21 -7.39
N GLU A 467 40.11 -21.46 -7.14
CA GLU A 467 38.78 -21.97 -7.54
C GLU A 467 37.63 -21.21 -6.86
N VAL A 468 37.78 -20.83 -5.58
CA VAL A 468 36.79 -19.97 -4.88
C VAL A 468 36.78 -18.55 -5.45
N ASP A 469 37.94 -17.97 -5.73
CA ASP A 469 38.07 -16.62 -6.29
C ASP A 469 37.49 -16.54 -7.71
N GLN A 470 37.61 -17.61 -8.51
CA GLN A 470 36.95 -17.72 -9.81
C GLN A 470 35.43 -17.74 -9.68
N ILE A 471 34.89 -18.54 -8.75
CA ILE A 471 33.45 -18.57 -8.47
C ILE A 471 32.96 -17.16 -8.09
N GLU A 472 33.68 -16.47 -7.20
CA GLU A 472 33.33 -15.10 -6.82
C GLU A 472 33.39 -14.11 -7.97
N ALA A 473 34.40 -14.20 -8.84
CA ALA A 473 34.50 -13.31 -9.98
C ALA A 473 33.33 -13.50 -10.95
N VAL A 474 32.95 -14.75 -11.25
CA VAL A 474 31.84 -15.06 -12.16
C VAL A 474 30.51 -14.54 -11.60
N PHE A 475 30.19 -14.84 -10.35
CA PHE A 475 28.97 -14.31 -9.74
C PHE A 475 29.03 -12.80 -9.52
N GLY A 476 30.21 -12.23 -9.28
CA GLY A 476 30.44 -10.78 -9.22
C GLY A 476 30.13 -10.09 -10.54
N PHE A 477 30.49 -10.70 -11.67
CA PHE A 477 30.09 -10.22 -13.00
C PHE A 477 28.57 -10.19 -13.15
N HIS A 478 27.87 -11.28 -12.84
CA HIS A 478 26.39 -11.29 -12.95
C HIS A 478 25.72 -10.32 -11.98
N GLN A 479 26.23 -10.14 -10.77
CA GLN A 479 25.72 -9.13 -9.83
C GLN A 479 25.93 -7.71 -10.36
N SER A 480 27.10 -7.42 -10.95
CA SER A 480 27.37 -6.10 -11.56
C SER A 480 26.50 -5.85 -12.79
N LEU A 481 26.17 -6.89 -13.55
CA LEU A 481 25.24 -6.84 -14.67
C LEU A 481 23.82 -6.50 -14.20
N THR A 482 23.30 -7.23 -13.21
CA THR A 482 22.01 -6.93 -12.59
C THR A 482 21.96 -5.50 -12.01
N ALA A 483 23.07 -5.03 -11.41
CA ALA A 483 23.16 -3.66 -10.92
C ALA A 483 23.09 -2.63 -12.05
N LEU A 484 23.70 -2.90 -13.21
CA LEU A 484 23.58 -2.06 -14.40
C LEU A 484 22.16 -2.04 -14.95
N GLU A 485 21.50 -3.19 -15.07
CA GLU A 485 20.10 -3.27 -15.49
C GLU A 485 19.17 -2.48 -14.57
N ALA A 486 19.39 -2.59 -13.25
CA ALA A 486 18.66 -1.83 -12.25
C ALA A 486 18.91 -0.32 -12.37
N ALA A 487 20.17 0.10 -12.58
CA ALA A 487 20.55 1.50 -12.74
C ALA A 487 20.02 2.12 -14.05
N VAL A 488 19.89 1.33 -15.11
CA VAL A 488 19.27 1.77 -16.39
C VAL A 488 17.74 1.75 -16.28
N GLY A 489 17.20 0.88 -15.42
CA GLY A 489 15.78 0.73 -15.13
C GLY A 489 15.06 -0.26 -16.04
N ARG A 490 15.79 -1.19 -16.66
CA ARG A 490 15.24 -2.30 -17.49
C ARG A 490 16.28 -3.40 -17.69
N SER A 491 15.81 -4.58 -18.09
CA SER A 491 16.72 -5.62 -18.58
C SER A 491 17.37 -5.22 -19.91
N LEU A 492 18.63 -5.61 -20.07
CA LEU A 492 19.47 -5.34 -21.22
C LEU A 492 19.72 -6.65 -21.96
N GLU A 493 19.17 -6.79 -23.16
CA GLU A 493 19.50 -7.91 -24.05
C GLU A 493 20.91 -7.69 -24.62
N PHE A 494 21.83 -8.61 -24.35
CA PHE A 494 23.17 -8.61 -24.95
C PHE A 494 23.26 -9.64 -26.07
N ALA A 495 24.03 -9.33 -27.11
CA ALA A 495 24.29 -10.25 -28.21
C ALA A 495 25.13 -11.44 -27.71
N GLY A 496 24.46 -12.51 -27.27
CA GLY A 496 25.06 -13.71 -26.69
C GLY A 496 24.07 -14.61 -25.94
N GLU A 497 22.89 -14.11 -25.55
CA GLU A 497 21.87 -14.86 -24.77
C GLU A 497 21.01 -15.87 -25.55
N ASN A 498 21.49 -16.44 -26.67
CA ASN A 498 20.71 -17.40 -27.48
C ASN A 498 21.19 -18.85 -27.36
#